data_AF-A0A0E3BRF0-F1
#
_entry.id   AF-A0A0E3BRF0-F1
#
_cell.length_a   1.000
_cell.length_b   1.000
_cell.length_c   1.000
_cell.angle_alpha   90.00
_cell.angle_beta   90.00
_cell.angle_gamma   90.00
#
_symmetry.space_group_name_H-M   'P 1'
#
loop_
_entity.id
_entity.type
_entity.pdbx_description
1 polymer ?
#
loop_
_entity_poly.entity_id
_entity_poly.type
_entity_poly.pdbx_seq_one_letter_code
_entity_poly.pdbx_strand_id
1 'polypeptide(L)'
;MLITAIKTTQVISQDQFVNGARDAVLDALDSYVRGLTGHPKTLGATDAELPALFEGIDTHARLVHTRLAAAEVLSPTPNGLHVEAV
;
A
#
# COMPACT_ATOMS: atom_id res chain seq x y z
N MET A 1 -0.67 -32.14 14.36
CA MET A 1 -0.77 -31.62 12.98
C MET A 1 -0.33 -30.16 13.00
N LEU A 2 0.81 -29.83 12.41
CA LEU A 2 1.23 -28.44 12.24
C LEU A 2 0.57 -27.93 10.96
N ILE A 3 -0.44 -27.06 11.07
CA ILE A 3 -0.99 -26.37 9.92
C ILE A 3 -0.03 -25.23 9.64
N THR A 4 0.92 -25.43 8.71
CA THR A 4 1.75 -24.35 8.20
C THR A 4 0.83 -23.39 7.45
N ALA A 5 0.53 -22.25 8.06
CA ALA A 5 -0.20 -21.18 7.38
C ALA A 5 0.67 -20.69 6.22
N ILE A 6 0.29 -21.05 4.99
CA ILE A 6 0.84 -20.42 3.80
C ILE A 6 0.39 -18.96 3.87
N LYS A 7 1.30 -18.06 4.25
CA LYS A 7 1.06 -16.62 4.14
C LYS A 7 1.10 -16.31 2.66
N THR A 8 -0.04 -16.41 2.00
CA THR A 8 -0.17 -15.98 0.61
C THR A 8 0.08 -14.47 0.59
N THR A 9 1.27 -14.08 0.15
CA THR A 9 1.56 -12.67 -0.17
C THR A 9 0.63 -12.33 -1.33
N GLN A 10 -0.37 -11.48 -1.07
CA GLN A 10 -1.21 -10.98 -2.15
C GLN A 10 -0.36 -10.05 -3.00
N VAL A 11 -0.20 -10.41 -4.27
CA VAL A 11 0.46 -9.57 -5.26
C VAL A 11 -0.49 -8.42 -5.60
N ILE A 12 -0.19 -7.23 -5.09
CA ILE A 12 -0.91 -5.99 -5.39
C ILE A 12 -0.19 -5.32 -6.56
N SER A 13 -0.92 -4.97 -7.62
CA SER A 13 -0.32 -4.22 -8.72
C SER A 13 0.07 -2.81 -8.29
N GLN A 14 1.04 -2.20 -8.97
CA GLN A 14 1.47 -0.85 -8.64
C GLN A 14 0.31 0.15 -8.75
N ASP A 15 -0.52 0.03 -9.78
CA ASP A 15 -1.70 0.88 -9.96
C ASP A 15 -2.72 0.71 -8.85
N GLN A 16 -2.98 -0.54 -8.41
CA GLN A 16 -3.87 -0.80 -7.26
C GLN A 16 -3.32 -0.16 -5.99
N PHE A 17 -2.01 -0.25 -5.77
CA PHE A 17 -1.36 0.34 -4.61
C PHE A 17 -1.41 1.88 -4.65
N VAL A 18 -1.10 2.49 -5.80
CA VAL A 18 -1.13 3.94 -5.99
C VAL A 18 -2.55 4.49 -5.78
N ASN A 19 -3.56 3.88 -6.42
CA ASN A 19 -4.95 4.32 -6.27
C ASN A 19 -5.43 4.16 -4.83
N GLY A 20 -5.14 3.01 -4.20
CA GLY A 20 -5.48 2.80 -2.78
C GLY A 20 -4.79 3.80 -1.84
N ALA A 21 -3.55 4.20 -2.14
CA ALA A 21 -2.85 5.22 -1.36
C ALA A 21 -3.50 6.61 -1.50
N ARG A 22 -3.95 6.98 -2.70
CA ARG A 22 -4.70 8.23 -2.93
C ARG A 22 -5.99 8.24 -2.11
N ASP A 23 -6.79 7.18 -2.22
CA ASP A 23 -8.07 7.07 -1.51
C ASP A 23 -7.87 7.15 0.02
N ALA A 24 -6.87 6.45 0.55
CA ALA A 24 -6.56 6.47 1.97
C ALA A 24 -6.16 7.86 2.48
N VAL A 25 -5.38 8.61 1.70
CA VAL A 25 -4.99 9.99 2.08
C VAL A 25 -6.18 10.92 2.01
N LEU A 26 -7.03 10.82 0.98
CA LEU A 26 -8.24 11.64 0.87
C LEU A 26 -9.20 11.38 2.04
N ASP A 27 -9.44 10.12 2.39
CA ASP A 27 -10.31 9.76 3.51
C ASP A 27 -9.77 10.27 4.85
N ALA A 28 -8.44 10.22 5.03
CA ALA A 28 -7.79 10.77 6.22
C ALA A 28 -7.92 12.30 6.31
N LEU A 29 -7.73 13.01 5.18
CA LEU A 29 -7.90 14.47 5.13
C LEU A 29 -9.35 14.88 5.37
N ASP A 30 -10.30 14.22 4.72
CA ASP A 30 -11.74 14.42 4.94
C ASP A 30 -12.11 14.22 6.40
N SER A 31 -11.69 13.09 6.99
CA SER A 31 -11.96 12.76 8.39
C SER A 31 -11.38 13.81 9.35
N TYR A 32 -10.15 14.25 9.09
CA TYR A 32 -9.48 15.27 9.89
C TYR A 32 -10.23 16.60 9.85
N VAL A 33 -10.57 17.09 8.66
CA VAL A 33 -11.26 18.39 8.52
C VAL A 33 -12.68 18.32 9.09
N ARG A 34 -13.42 17.22 8.87
CA ARG A 34 -14.75 17.02 9.49
C ARG A 34 -14.67 17.01 11.02
N GLY A 35 -13.62 16.40 11.59
CA GLY A 35 -13.37 16.42 13.02
C GLY A 35 -13.14 17.82 13.59
N LEU A 36 -12.46 18.68 12.83
CA LEU A 36 -12.21 20.07 13.22
C LEU A 36 -13.43 20.99 13.05
N THR A 37 -14.17 20.84 11.95
CA THR A 37 -15.25 21.75 11.60
C THR A 37 -16.62 21.30 12.10
N GLY A 38 -16.80 20.01 12.39
CA GLY A 38 -18.10 19.41 12.68
C GLY A 38 -19.05 19.36 11.48
N HIS A 39 -18.59 19.71 10.28
CA HIS A 39 -19.41 19.76 9.07
C HIS A 39 -19.27 18.44 8.29
N PRO A 40 -20.36 17.67 8.07
CA PRO A 40 -20.27 16.31 7.54
C PRO A 40 -19.88 16.20 6.07
N LYS A 41 -19.89 17.32 5.33
CA LYS A 41 -19.59 17.38 3.89
C LYS A 41 -18.30 18.14 3.57
N THR A 42 -17.46 18.40 4.56
CA THR A 42 -16.19 19.07 4.28
C THR A 42 -15.23 18.07 3.63
N LEU A 43 -14.63 18.52 2.53
CA LEU A 43 -13.57 17.84 1.82
C LEU A 43 -12.22 18.37 2.30
N GLY A 44 -11.27 17.47 2.48
CA GLY A 44 -9.91 17.82 2.90
C GLY A 44 -9.01 18.32 1.78
N ALA A 45 -9.44 18.19 0.52
CA ALA A 45 -8.81 18.74 -0.67
C ALA A 45 -9.87 19.10 -1.73
N THR A 46 -9.57 20.09 -2.55
CA THR A 46 -10.40 20.49 -3.70
C THR A 46 -9.91 19.87 -5.00
N ASP A 47 -10.77 19.78 -6.02
CA ASP A 47 -10.42 19.26 -7.35
C ASP A 47 -9.21 19.96 -7.98
N ALA A 48 -9.01 21.26 -7.67
CA ALA A 48 -7.88 22.03 -8.15
C ALA A 48 -6.55 21.64 -7.47
N GLU A 49 -6.60 21.12 -6.25
CA GLU A 49 -5.44 20.70 -5.45
C GLU A 49 -5.07 19.23 -5.70
N LEU A 50 -6.03 18.41 -6.14
CA LEU A 50 -5.83 16.98 -6.39
C LEU A 50 -4.62 16.67 -7.29
N PRO A 51 -4.35 17.39 -8.40
CA PRO A 51 -3.20 17.09 -9.25
C PRO A 51 -1.87 17.16 -8.49
N ALA A 52 -1.66 18.21 -7.70
CA ALA A 52 -0.43 18.41 -6.94
C ALA A 52 -0.33 17.42 -5.76
N LEU A 53 -1.45 17.16 -5.08
CA LEU A 53 -1.52 16.18 -3.99
C LEU A 53 -1.18 14.78 -4.49
N PHE A 54 -1.78 14.35 -5.60
CA PHE A 54 -1.57 13.03 -6.17
C PHE A 54 -0.16 12.85 -6.73
N GLU A 55 0.47 13.89 -7.27
CA GLU A 55 1.88 13.80 -7.72
C GLU A 55 2.83 13.36 -6.57
N GLY A 56 2.65 13.95 -5.38
CA GLY A 56 3.42 13.60 -4.20
C GLY A 56 3.13 12.19 -3.69
N ILE A 57 1.85 11.83 -3.59
CA ILE A 57 1.40 10.50 -3.14
C ILE A 57 1.91 9.43 -4.10
N ASP A 58 1.74 9.62 -5.40
CA ASP A 58 2.18 8.70 -6.45
C ASP A 58 3.68 8.44 -6.37
N THR A 59 4.47 9.49 -6.21
CA THR A 59 5.92 9.39 -6.10
C THR A 59 6.32 8.54 -4.89
N HIS A 60 5.70 8.80 -3.74
CA HIS A 60 5.96 8.01 -2.55
C HIS A 60 5.46 6.56 -2.67
N ALA A 61 4.25 6.37 -3.21
CA ALA A 61 3.63 5.07 -3.37
C ALA A 61 4.43 4.16 -4.31
N ARG A 62 4.97 4.71 -5.42
CA ARG A 62 5.85 3.96 -6.31
C ARG A 62 7.13 3.49 -5.61
N LEU A 63 7.75 4.33 -4.77
CA LEU A 63 8.94 3.96 -4.00
C LEU A 63 8.63 2.83 -2.99
N VAL A 64 7.49 2.92 -2.31
CA VAL A 64 7.04 1.88 -1.37
C VAL A 64 6.75 0.57 -2.09
N HIS A 65 6.06 0.62 -3.23
CA HIS A 65 5.77 -0.56 -4.04
C HIS A 65 7.05 -1.27 -4.50
N THR A 66 8.04 -0.53 -5.02
CA THR A 66 9.34 -1.08 -5.40
C THR A 66 10.05 -1.78 -4.22
N ARG A 67 9.99 -1.19 -3.02
CA ARG A 67 10.57 -1.80 -1.81
C ARG A 67 9.83 -3.07 -1.38
N LEU A 68 8.50 -3.09 -1.48
CA LEU A 68 7.70 -4.27 -1.16
C LEU A 68 7.99 -5.41 -2.14
N ALA A 69 8.05 -5.11 -3.45
CA ALA A 69 8.42 -6.07 -4.47
C ALA A 69 9.85 -6.62 -4.25
N ALA A 70 10.81 -5.77 -3.89
CA ALA A 70 12.17 -6.21 -3.58
C ALA A 70 12.24 -7.08 -2.31
N ALA A 71 11.44 -6.78 -1.28
CA ALA A 71 11.36 -7.57 -0.06
C ALA A 71 10.72 -8.96 -0.30
N GLU A 72 9.76 -9.05 -1.23
CA GLU A 72 9.18 -10.32 -1.67
C GLU A 72 10.25 -11.21 -2.33
N VAL A 73 11.12 -10.63 -3.15
CA VAL A 73 12.24 -11.35 -3.79
C VAL A 73 13.30 -11.83 -2.78
N LEU A 74 13.52 -11.10 -1.69
CA LEU A 74 14.51 -11.44 -0.66
C LEU A 74 13.98 -12.38 0.43
N SER A 75 12.70 -12.73 0.38
CA SER A 75 12.11 -13.74 1.25
C SER A 75 12.58 -15.12 0.76
N PRO A 76 13.38 -15.90 1.52
CA PRO A 76 13.78 -17.21 1.05
C PRO A 76 12.53 -18.09 0.91
N THR A 77 12.21 -18.48 -0.32
CA THR A 77 11.30 -19.60 -0.58
C THR A 77 11.79 -20.80 0.25
N PRO A 78 10.99 -21.34 1.19
CA PRO A 78 11.37 -22.54 1.91
C PRO A 78 11.06 -23.73 1.01
N ASN A 79 11.80 -23.91 -0.07
CA ASN A 79 11.73 -25.09 -0.93
C ASN A 79 13.02 -25.23 -1.75
N GLY A 80 14.12 -25.49 -1.04
CA GLY A 80 15.27 -26.18 -1.58
C GLY A 80 15.49 -27.42 -0.73
N LEU A 81 14.88 -28.54 -1.13
CA LEU A 81 15.17 -29.85 -0.56
C LEU A 81 16.67 -30.12 -0.78
N HIS A 82 17.50 -29.87 0.23
CA HIS A 82 18.90 -30.26 0.23
C HIS A 82 18.93 -31.78 0.41
N VAL A 83 18.96 -32.52 -0.70
CA VAL A 83 19.33 -33.94 -0.68
C VAL A 83 20.85 -33.99 -0.73
N GLU A 84 21.47 -33.84 0.43
CA GLU A 84 22.81 -34.40 0.66
C GLU A 84 22.57 -35.78 1.29
N ALA A 85 22.70 -36.83 0.48
CA ALA A 85 22.91 -38.18 0.98
C ALA A 85 24.14 -38.74 0.26
N VAL A 86 25.15 -39.00 1.08
CA VAL A 86 26.44 -39.64 0.81
C VAL A 86 26.27 -41.00 0.15
#